data_AF-A0A8T7KUS9-F1
#
_entry.id   AF-A0A8T7KUS9-F1
#
_cell.length_a   1.000
_cell.length_b   1.000
_cell.length_c   1.000
_cell.angle_alpha   90.00
_cell.angle_beta   90.00
_cell.angle_gamma   90.00
#
_symmetry.space_group_name_H-M   'P 1'
#
loop_
_entity.id
_entity.type
_entity.pdbx_description
1 polymer ?
#
loop_
_entity_poly.entity_id
_entity_poly.type
_entity_poly.pdbx_seq_one_letter_code
_entity_poly.pdbx_strand_id
1 'polypeptide(L)'
;MNTNLSDRTKMKDSKPFQEKFGELLRTNKLAILLEIAVVFVPLYILLVISNRLGGDDFLPLGGGLVLAGGPLVNLGLVLTIAIFWVVSRLRGSTWSDFGLARPKGWGRTILMGIGVTVGIIVSFPLLISLIQLVFPVAQQDLSRFDFLRGNLPNLILNVVAAWFTAGFLEELLWRGYLMNRLVDLQGKNTKLAWVIALVGSAIIFGLGHTYQGLGGVIRIIVAGLLFGAAFLTIRRNLWPLIFAHAVLDTISFVQHYFGG
;
A
#
# COMPACT_ATOMS: atom_id res chain seq x y z
N MET A 1 8.26 43.00 -50.72
CA MET A 1 7.63 41.82 -50.10
C MET A 1 8.11 41.72 -48.66
N ASN A 2 7.36 42.29 -47.72
CA ASN A 2 7.61 42.18 -46.28
C ASN A 2 6.95 40.89 -45.78
N THR A 3 7.73 39.82 -45.62
CA THR A 3 7.27 38.64 -44.89
C THR A 3 7.43 38.91 -43.40
N ASN A 4 6.30 38.97 -42.71
CA ASN A 4 6.14 39.19 -41.28
C ASN A 4 7.13 38.36 -40.44
N LEU A 5 8.07 39.05 -39.77
CA LEU A 5 8.85 38.50 -38.65
C LEU A 5 7.99 38.27 -37.39
N SER A 6 6.75 38.77 -37.37
CA SER A 6 5.80 38.65 -36.26
C SER A 6 5.09 37.30 -36.16
N ASP A 7 5.15 36.45 -37.18
CA ASP A 7 4.56 35.10 -37.15
C ASP A 7 5.53 34.02 -36.66
N ARG A 8 6.85 34.28 -36.65
CA ARG A 8 7.85 33.34 -36.13
C ARG A 8 8.02 33.39 -34.61
N THR A 9 7.46 34.39 -33.95
CA THR A 9 7.53 34.56 -32.49
C THR A 9 6.33 33.97 -31.73
N LYS A 10 5.32 33.41 -32.43
CA LYS A 10 4.15 32.77 -31.80
C LYS A 10 4.17 31.24 -31.75
N MET A 11 5.22 30.59 -32.25
CA MET A 11 5.32 29.12 -32.31
C MET A 11 6.43 28.49 -31.44
N LYS A 12 6.86 29.16 -30.37
CA LYS A 12 7.80 28.60 -29.38
C LYS A 12 7.35 29.07 -28.01
N ASP A 13 6.69 28.18 -27.26
CA ASP A 13 6.61 28.13 -25.78
C ASP A 13 5.47 27.21 -25.30
N SER A 14 5.18 26.16 -26.06
CA SER A 14 4.32 25.10 -25.57
C SER A 14 5.17 24.18 -24.67
N LYS A 15 4.93 24.19 -23.36
CA LYS A 15 5.57 23.26 -22.39
C LYS A 15 5.63 21.83 -22.96
N PRO A 16 6.74 21.09 -22.77
CA PRO A 16 6.84 19.68 -23.14
C PRO A 16 5.63 18.86 -22.65
N PHE A 17 5.24 17.81 -23.39
CA PHE A 17 4.08 16.97 -23.05
C PHE A 17 4.07 16.53 -21.59
N GLN A 18 5.23 16.07 -21.09
CA GLN A 18 5.38 15.62 -19.70
C GLN A 18 5.08 16.73 -18.69
N GLU A 19 5.49 17.98 -18.96
CA GLU A 19 5.20 19.10 -18.06
C GLU A 19 3.71 19.44 -18.03
N LYS A 20 3.06 19.48 -19.21
CA LYS A 20 1.61 19.72 -19.30
C LYS A 20 0.82 18.62 -18.60
N PHE A 21 1.18 17.37 -18.85
CA PHE A 21 0.51 16.22 -18.27
C PHE A 21 0.76 16.15 -16.75
N GLY A 22 1.98 16.40 -16.31
CA GLY A 22 2.32 16.46 -14.88
C GLY A 22 1.62 17.61 -14.16
N GLU A 23 1.44 18.77 -14.80
CA GLU A 23 0.63 19.87 -14.26
C GLU A 23 -0.84 19.48 -14.13
N LEU A 24 -1.41 18.82 -15.15
CA LEU A 24 -2.78 18.29 -15.11
C LEU A 24 -2.97 17.30 -13.94
N LEU A 25 -2.05 16.36 -13.75
CA LEU A 25 -2.08 15.39 -12.64
C LEU A 25 -1.93 16.03 -11.25
N ARG A 26 -1.43 17.26 -11.14
CA ARG A 26 -1.27 17.96 -9.85
C ARG A 26 -2.42 18.93 -9.54
N THR A 27 -3.13 19.40 -10.56
CA THR A 27 -4.06 20.53 -10.42
C THR A 27 -5.51 20.17 -10.72
N ASN A 28 -5.74 19.16 -11.58
CA ASN A 28 -7.08 18.76 -11.99
C ASN A 28 -7.57 17.57 -11.18
N LYS A 29 -8.66 17.75 -10.43
CA LYS A 29 -9.23 16.71 -9.56
C LYS A 29 -9.66 15.45 -10.32
N LEU A 30 -10.23 15.61 -11.52
CA LEU A 30 -10.63 14.47 -12.35
C LEU A 30 -9.39 13.70 -12.81
N ALA A 31 -8.33 14.39 -13.21
CA ALA A 31 -7.07 13.75 -13.58
C ALA A 31 -6.46 12.96 -12.41
N ILE A 32 -6.49 13.50 -11.19
CA ILE A 32 -6.02 12.78 -9.98
C ILE A 32 -6.91 11.57 -9.68
N LEU A 33 -8.24 11.68 -9.82
CA LEU A 33 -9.14 10.54 -9.63
C LEU A 33 -8.88 9.43 -10.65
N LEU A 34 -8.69 9.80 -11.92
CA LEU A 34 -8.31 8.86 -12.98
C LEU A 34 -6.92 8.26 -12.73
N GLU A 35 -5.97 9.03 -12.20
CA GLU A 35 -4.65 8.55 -11.76
C GLU A 35 -4.79 7.41 -10.75
N ILE A 36 -5.58 7.63 -9.69
CA ILE A 36 -5.85 6.63 -8.65
C ILE A 36 -6.51 5.39 -9.26
N ALA A 37 -7.55 5.59 -10.09
CA ALA A 37 -8.25 4.49 -10.74
C ALA A 37 -7.32 3.64 -11.62
N VAL A 38 -6.53 4.28 -12.49
CA VAL A 38 -5.60 3.58 -13.39
C VAL A 38 -4.55 2.76 -12.60
N VAL A 39 -4.11 3.25 -11.44
CA VAL A 39 -3.16 2.52 -10.58
C VAL A 39 -3.80 1.31 -9.89
N PHE A 40 -5.02 1.43 -9.34
CA PHE A 40 -5.63 0.40 -8.49
C PHE A 40 -6.61 -0.55 -9.20
N VAL A 41 -7.23 -0.14 -10.31
CA VAL A 41 -8.21 -0.94 -11.04
C VAL A 41 -7.64 -2.29 -11.52
N PRO A 42 -6.42 -2.38 -12.06
CA PRO A 42 -5.86 -3.67 -12.48
C PRO A 42 -5.74 -4.67 -11.33
N LEU A 43 -5.24 -4.24 -10.16
CA LEU A 43 -5.18 -5.07 -8.96
C LEU A 43 -6.58 -5.48 -8.51
N TYR A 44 -7.53 -4.57 -8.48
CA TYR A 44 -8.90 -4.88 -8.07
C TYR A 44 -9.59 -5.88 -9.02
N ILE A 45 -9.45 -5.71 -10.33
CA ILE A 45 -10.01 -6.63 -11.33
C ILE A 45 -9.41 -8.03 -11.15
N LEU A 46 -8.10 -8.13 -11.03
CA LEU A 46 -7.41 -9.42 -10.88
C LEU A 46 -7.74 -10.08 -9.55
N LEU A 47 -7.90 -9.30 -8.48
CA LEU A 47 -8.39 -9.78 -7.19
C LEU A 47 -9.83 -10.32 -7.29
N VAL A 48 -10.74 -9.63 -7.98
CA VAL A 48 -12.13 -10.10 -8.17
C VAL A 48 -12.17 -11.38 -9.01
N ILE A 49 -11.38 -11.45 -10.08
CA ILE A 49 -11.28 -12.66 -10.91
C ILE A 49 -10.73 -13.82 -10.08
N SER A 50 -9.63 -13.60 -9.36
CA SER A 50 -9.00 -14.55 -8.44
C SER A 50 -10.02 -15.15 -7.46
N ASN A 51 -10.77 -14.30 -6.76
CA ASN A 51 -11.82 -14.73 -5.82
C ASN A 51 -12.95 -15.51 -6.50
N ARG A 52 -13.33 -15.16 -7.73
CA ARG A 52 -14.39 -15.88 -8.48
C ARG A 52 -13.95 -17.25 -8.99
N LEU A 53 -12.67 -17.45 -9.23
CA LEU A 53 -12.12 -18.71 -9.70
C LEU A 53 -11.88 -19.73 -8.57
N GLY A 54 -11.99 -19.30 -7.30
CA GLY A 54 -12.06 -20.20 -6.14
C GLY A 54 -10.81 -21.04 -5.86
N GLY A 55 -9.64 -20.67 -6.40
CA GLY A 55 -8.44 -21.50 -6.34
C GLY A 55 -7.11 -20.78 -6.55
N ASP A 56 -7.05 -19.47 -6.27
CA ASP A 56 -5.90 -18.61 -6.56
C ASP A 56 -5.37 -17.92 -5.28
N ASP A 57 -5.46 -18.61 -4.14
CA ASP A 57 -4.87 -18.14 -2.88
C ASP A 57 -3.37 -18.43 -2.78
N PHE A 58 -2.86 -19.34 -3.62
CA PHE A 58 -1.50 -19.85 -3.53
C PHE A 58 -0.87 -20.06 -4.91
N LEU A 59 0.44 -19.89 -4.99
CA LEU A 59 1.25 -20.24 -6.16
C LEU A 59 2.15 -21.45 -5.81
N PRO A 60 1.86 -22.66 -6.32
CA PRO A 60 2.74 -23.81 -6.14
C PRO A 60 4.00 -23.64 -6.99
N LEU A 61 5.17 -23.77 -6.37
CA LEU A 61 6.48 -23.62 -7.04
C LEU A 61 7.15 -24.96 -7.37
N GLY A 62 6.49 -26.08 -7.04
CA GLY A 62 7.06 -27.42 -7.14
C GLY A 62 7.88 -27.80 -5.90
N GLY A 63 8.19 -29.08 -5.75
CA GLY A 63 9.00 -29.58 -4.63
C GLY A 63 8.40 -29.37 -3.23
N GLY A 64 7.07 -29.20 -3.13
CA GLY A 64 6.37 -28.90 -1.87
C GLY A 64 6.41 -27.43 -1.43
N LEU A 65 7.01 -26.55 -2.23
CA LEU A 65 7.04 -25.11 -1.97
C LEU A 65 5.74 -24.43 -2.43
N VAL A 66 5.20 -23.59 -1.54
CA VAL A 66 3.96 -22.85 -1.75
C VAL A 66 4.17 -21.40 -1.34
N LEU A 67 3.85 -20.48 -2.25
CA LEU A 67 3.85 -19.04 -2.00
C LEU A 67 2.42 -18.57 -1.74
N ALA A 68 2.21 -17.79 -0.67
CA ALA A 68 0.94 -17.16 -0.36
C ALA A 68 0.62 -16.03 -1.36
N GLY A 69 -0.65 -15.94 -1.75
CA GLY A 69 -1.13 -15.11 -2.84
C GLY A 69 -0.99 -15.86 -4.17
N GLY A 70 -2.10 -16.02 -4.91
CA GLY A 70 -2.04 -16.67 -6.21
C GLY A 70 -1.48 -15.78 -7.31
N PRO A 71 -1.21 -16.37 -8.49
CA PRO A 71 -0.65 -15.69 -9.64
C PRO A 71 -1.40 -14.42 -10.06
N LEU A 72 -2.73 -14.36 -10.01
CA LEU A 72 -3.44 -13.16 -10.48
C LEU A 72 -3.29 -11.98 -9.53
N VAL A 73 -3.33 -12.22 -8.21
CA VAL A 73 -3.12 -11.16 -7.21
C VAL A 73 -1.69 -10.62 -7.31
N ASN A 74 -0.70 -11.50 -7.42
CA ASN A 74 0.70 -11.10 -7.60
C ASN A 74 0.91 -10.34 -8.91
N LEU A 75 0.31 -10.79 -10.02
CA LEU A 75 0.34 -10.07 -11.29
C LEU A 75 -0.28 -8.68 -11.15
N GLY A 76 -1.42 -8.57 -10.47
CA GLY A 76 -2.09 -7.30 -10.20
C GLY A 76 -1.21 -6.34 -9.41
N LEU A 77 -0.50 -6.84 -8.40
CA LEU A 77 0.42 -6.02 -7.61
C LEU A 77 1.60 -5.51 -8.46
N VAL A 78 2.19 -6.36 -9.29
CA VAL A 78 3.27 -5.97 -10.22
C VAL A 78 2.79 -4.92 -11.21
N LEU A 79 1.61 -5.11 -11.82
CA LEU A 79 1.02 -4.14 -12.75
C LEU A 79 0.74 -2.81 -12.06
N THR A 80 0.14 -2.83 -10.87
CA THR A 80 -0.14 -1.63 -10.08
C THR A 80 1.14 -0.85 -9.79
N ILE A 81 2.24 -1.53 -9.41
CA ILE A 81 3.52 -0.88 -9.13
C ILE A 81 4.18 -0.33 -10.41
N ALA A 82 4.11 -1.06 -11.52
CA ALA A 82 4.63 -0.59 -12.81
C ALA A 82 3.88 0.68 -13.28
N ILE A 83 2.55 0.67 -13.20
CA ILE A 83 1.71 1.81 -13.57
C ILE A 83 1.95 2.99 -12.61
N PHE A 84 1.96 2.74 -11.30
CA PHE A 84 2.32 3.73 -10.29
C PHE A 84 3.65 4.40 -10.61
N TRP A 85 4.68 3.62 -10.98
CA TRP A 85 5.99 4.15 -11.30
C TRP A 85 5.94 5.04 -12.55
N VAL A 86 5.36 4.57 -13.65
CA VAL A 86 5.23 5.35 -14.90
C VAL A 86 4.50 6.66 -14.65
N VAL A 87 3.33 6.60 -14.01
CA VAL A 87 2.49 7.76 -13.71
C VAL A 87 3.22 8.73 -12.78
N SER A 88 3.95 8.23 -11.78
CA SER A 88 4.76 9.05 -10.89
C SER A 88 5.88 9.80 -11.63
N ARG A 89 6.52 9.15 -12.63
CA ARG A 89 7.52 9.80 -13.49
C ARG A 89 6.91 10.85 -14.40
N LEU A 90 5.75 10.57 -15.00
CA LEU A 90 5.00 11.54 -15.80
C LEU A 90 4.56 12.75 -14.96
N ARG A 91 4.21 12.51 -13.70
CA ARG A 91 3.93 13.54 -12.71
C ARG A 91 5.17 14.28 -12.22
N GLY A 92 6.38 13.87 -12.58
CA GLY A 92 7.63 14.45 -12.09
C GLY A 92 7.86 14.23 -10.58
N SER A 93 7.22 13.22 -9.99
CA SER A 93 7.45 12.83 -8.59
C SER A 93 8.75 12.03 -8.46
N THR A 94 9.28 12.01 -7.24
CA THR A 94 10.46 11.28 -6.81
C THR A 94 10.10 10.31 -5.68
N TRP A 95 10.96 9.33 -5.42
CA TRP A 95 10.77 8.37 -4.33
C TRP A 95 10.64 9.04 -2.95
N SER A 96 11.31 10.18 -2.73
CA SER A 96 11.18 10.95 -1.50
C SER A 96 9.79 11.54 -1.28
N ASP A 97 9.03 11.84 -2.35
CA ASP A 97 7.67 12.37 -2.22
C ASP A 97 6.71 11.33 -1.60
N PHE A 98 7.03 10.05 -1.79
CA PHE A 98 6.28 8.92 -1.23
C PHE A 98 6.85 8.42 0.11
N GLY A 99 7.87 9.11 0.66
CA GLY A 99 8.46 8.73 1.95
C GLY A 99 9.63 7.76 1.87
N LEU A 100 10.12 7.44 0.66
CA LEU A 100 11.33 6.65 0.42
C LEU A 100 12.56 7.55 0.23
N ALA A 101 12.75 8.51 1.14
CA ALA A 101 13.97 9.29 1.19
C ALA A 101 15.13 8.44 1.73
N ARG A 102 16.38 8.79 1.37
CA ARG A 102 17.57 8.12 1.92
C ARG A 102 17.55 8.21 3.46
N PRO A 103 17.62 7.09 4.20
CA PRO A 103 17.65 7.13 5.66
C PRO A 103 18.84 7.95 6.17
N LYS A 104 18.62 8.77 7.21
CA LYS A 104 19.71 9.48 7.90
C LYS A 104 20.67 8.52 8.63
N GLY A 105 20.18 7.33 8.98
CA GLY A 105 20.95 6.26 9.59
C GLY A 105 20.06 5.05 9.85
N TRP A 106 20.51 3.86 9.46
CA TRP A 106 19.71 2.63 9.55
C TRP A 106 19.40 2.23 11.00
N GLY A 107 20.32 2.46 11.95
CA GLY A 107 20.04 2.18 13.38
C GLY A 107 18.85 2.97 13.93
N ARG A 108 18.73 4.26 13.56
CA ARG A 108 17.56 5.08 13.93
C ARG A 108 16.29 4.59 13.24
N THR A 109 16.36 4.24 11.97
CA THR A 109 15.22 3.69 11.21
C THR A 109 14.70 2.41 11.85
N ILE A 110 15.60 1.49 12.21
CA ILE A 110 15.27 0.22 12.87
C ILE A 110 14.68 0.49 14.25
N LEU A 111 15.28 1.37 15.06
CA LEU A 111 14.74 1.72 16.38
C LEU A 111 13.32 2.32 16.29
N MET A 112 13.09 3.19 15.31
CA MET A 112 11.75 3.72 15.04
C MET A 112 10.80 2.61 14.60
N GLY A 113 11.27 1.68 13.76
CA GLY A 113 10.49 0.54 13.30
C GLY A 113 10.08 -0.37 14.46
N ILE A 114 11.00 -0.70 15.37
CA ILE A 114 10.72 -1.43 16.62
C ILE A 114 9.67 -0.68 17.44
N GLY A 115 9.80 0.63 17.60
CA GLY A 115 8.82 1.44 18.31
C GLY A 115 7.41 1.36 17.68
N VAL A 116 7.33 1.42 16.35
CA VAL A 116 6.06 1.24 15.60
C VAL A 116 5.52 -0.17 15.79
N THR A 117 6.34 -1.22 15.68
CA THR A 117 5.94 -2.62 15.92
C THR A 117 5.35 -2.79 17.31
N VAL A 118 6.05 -2.35 18.37
CA VAL A 118 5.57 -2.44 19.75
C VAL A 118 4.27 -1.66 19.92
N GLY A 119 4.20 -0.44 19.38
CA GLY A 119 3.00 0.38 19.39
C GLY A 119 1.80 -0.37 18.81
N ILE A 120 1.97 -0.99 17.64
CA ILE A 120 0.91 -1.76 16.97
C ILE A 120 0.53 -3.03 17.74
N ILE A 121 1.51 -3.81 18.24
CA ILE A 121 1.24 -5.01 19.05
C ILE A 121 0.38 -4.67 20.27
N VAL A 122 0.59 -3.52 20.89
CA VAL A 122 -0.20 -3.07 22.04
C VAL A 122 -1.54 -2.50 21.60
N SER A 123 -1.57 -1.55 20.66
CA SER A 123 -2.79 -0.80 20.33
C SER A 123 -3.79 -1.62 19.50
N PHE A 124 -3.33 -2.48 18.60
CA PHE A 124 -4.20 -3.23 17.70
C PHE A 124 -5.20 -4.14 18.45
N PRO A 125 -4.78 -5.07 19.34
CA PRO A 125 -5.73 -5.90 20.06
C PRO A 125 -6.66 -5.08 20.96
N LEU A 126 -6.15 -4.02 21.62
CA LEU A 126 -6.98 -3.13 22.43
C LEU A 126 -8.11 -2.48 21.62
N LEU A 127 -7.80 -1.93 20.44
CA LEU A 127 -8.80 -1.33 19.56
C LEU A 127 -9.81 -2.37 19.06
N ILE A 128 -9.35 -3.56 18.70
CA ILE A 128 -10.25 -4.65 18.28
C ILE A 128 -11.17 -5.07 19.43
N SER A 129 -10.66 -5.22 20.66
CA SER A 129 -11.47 -5.54 21.84
C SER A 129 -12.51 -4.45 22.14
N LEU A 130 -12.15 -3.17 21.99
CA LEU A 130 -13.10 -2.07 22.17
C LEU A 130 -14.21 -2.06 21.11
N ILE A 131 -13.86 -2.31 19.84
CA ILE A 131 -14.84 -2.41 18.76
C ILE A 131 -15.76 -3.61 18.99
N GLN A 132 -15.24 -4.73 19.49
CA GLN A 132 -16.00 -5.94 19.83
C GLN A 132 -17.11 -5.72 20.87
N LEU A 133 -17.00 -4.68 21.71
CA LEU A 133 -18.06 -4.32 22.67
C LEU A 133 -19.34 -3.80 22.00
N VAL A 134 -19.23 -3.30 20.77
CA VAL A 134 -20.34 -2.66 20.04
C VAL A 134 -20.68 -3.40 18.74
N PHE A 135 -19.69 -4.03 18.11
CA PHE A 135 -19.85 -4.76 16.86
C PHE A 135 -19.24 -6.17 16.96
N PRO A 136 -19.95 -7.24 16.60
CA PRO A 136 -19.37 -8.58 16.61
C PRO A 136 -18.28 -8.68 15.53
N VAL A 137 -17.02 -8.63 15.96
CA VAL A 137 -15.85 -8.85 15.07
C VAL A 137 -15.45 -10.31 15.18
N ALA A 138 -15.83 -11.10 14.18
CA ALA A 138 -15.43 -12.51 14.11
C ALA A 138 -13.90 -12.68 14.14
N GLN A 139 -13.45 -13.85 14.60
CA GLN A 139 -12.05 -14.25 14.42
C GLN A 139 -11.77 -14.41 12.92
N GLN A 140 -10.56 -14.05 12.50
CA GLN A 140 -10.13 -14.32 11.14
C GLN A 140 -9.89 -15.83 10.99
N ASP A 141 -10.34 -16.38 9.87
CA ASP A 141 -9.91 -17.71 9.44
C ASP A 141 -8.47 -17.62 8.93
N LEU A 142 -7.57 -18.30 9.63
CA LEU A 142 -6.15 -18.32 9.33
C LEU A 142 -5.69 -19.67 8.77
N SER A 143 -6.61 -20.60 8.52
CA SER A 143 -6.32 -21.94 7.97
C SER A 143 -5.59 -21.89 6.63
N ARG A 144 -5.75 -20.80 5.87
CA ARG A 144 -4.97 -20.53 4.65
C ARG A 144 -3.45 -20.53 4.88
N PHE A 145 -2.97 -20.39 6.10
CA PHE A 145 -1.54 -20.43 6.44
C PHE A 145 -1.08 -21.77 7.03
N ASP A 146 -1.95 -22.79 7.07
CA ASP A 146 -1.62 -24.11 7.64
C ASP A 146 -0.46 -24.81 6.92
N PHE A 147 -0.20 -24.46 5.65
CA PHE A 147 0.95 -24.96 4.88
C PHE A 147 2.32 -24.53 5.46
N LEU A 148 2.33 -23.59 6.41
CA LEU A 148 3.51 -23.17 7.16
C LEU A 148 3.82 -24.09 8.35
N ARG A 149 2.83 -24.82 8.91
CA ARG A 149 3.01 -25.61 10.13
C ARG A 149 4.13 -26.64 9.98
N GLY A 150 5.17 -26.51 10.80
CA GLY A 150 6.35 -27.38 10.75
C GLY A 150 7.17 -27.33 9.45
N ASN A 151 6.83 -26.47 8.48
CA ASN A 151 7.47 -26.41 7.16
C ASN A 151 8.41 -25.20 7.05
N LEU A 152 9.69 -25.41 7.39
CA LEU A 152 10.69 -24.33 7.45
C LEU A 152 10.98 -23.71 6.07
N PRO A 153 11.08 -24.47 4.97
CA PRO A 153 11.22 -23.89 3.63
C PRO A 153 10.07 -22.95 3.27
N ASN A 154 8.82 -23.34 3.53
CA ASN A 154 7.67 -22.47 3.27
C ASN A 154 7.66 -21.24 4.19
N LEU A 155 8.06 -21.38 5.46
CA LEU A 155 8.20 -20.24 6.36
C LEU A 155 9.19 -19.20 5.80
N ILE A 156 10.41 -19.63 5.45
CA ILE A 156 11.44 -18.72 4.93
C ILE A 156 10.98 -18.06 3.64
N LEU A 157 10.44 -18.84 2.70
CA LEU A 157 9.94 -18.34 1.42
C LEU A 157 8.88 -17.24 1.63
N ASN A 158 7.89 -17.50 2.49
CA ASN A 158 6.76 -16.60 2.67
C ASN A 158 7.13 -15.38 3.51
N VAL A 159 8.03 -15.50 4.48
CA VAL A 159 8.60 -14.33 5.19
C VAL A 159 9.29 -13.41 4.19
N VAL A 160 10.19 -13.94 3.36
CA VAL A 160 10.89 -13.13 2.34
C VAL A 160 9.89 -12.48 1.39
N ALA A 161 8.91 -13.23 0.88
CA ALA A 161 7.90 -12.68 0.00
C ALA A 161 7.06 -11.59 0.66
N ALA A 162 6.59 -11.80 1.90
CA ALA A 162 5.79 -10.84 2.65
C ALA A 162 6.55 -9.53 2.92
N TRP A 163 7.86 -9.59 3.18
CA TRP A 163 8.69 -8.39 3.31
C TRP A 163 8.64 -7.51 2.07
N PHE A 164 8.60 -8.11 0.88
CA PHE A 164 8.47 -7.38 -0.38
C PHE A 164 7.02 -6.97 -0.64
N THR A 165 6.06 -7.89 -0.57
CA THR A 165 4.67 -7.62 -0.96
C THR A 165 3.93 -6.79 0.08
N ALA A 166 3.62 -7.36 1.24
CA ALA A 166 2.90 -6.71 2.32
C ALA A 166 3.75 -5.61 2.99
N GLY A 167 5.00 -5.92 3.34
CA GLY A 167 5.90 -4.98 3.99
C GLY A 167 6.24 -3.76 3.14
N PHE A 168 6.80 -3.96 1.93
CA PHE A 168 7.26 -2.84 1.11
C PHE A 168 6.18 -2.26 0.20
N LEU A 169 5.54 -3.10 -0.64
CA LEU A 169 4.65 -2.59 -1.69
C LEU A 169 3.33 -2.05 -1.14
N GLU A 170 2.73 -2.66 -0.12
CA GLU A 170 1.52 -2.09 0.47
C GLU A 170 1.79 -0.78 1.22
N GLU A 171 2.89 -0.67 1.98
CA GLU A 171 3.28 0.59 2.62
C GLU A 171 3.46 1.70 1.58
N LEU A 172 4.15 1.39 0.47
CA LEU A 172 4.33 2.32 -0.63
C LEU A 172 3.01 2.71 -1.29
N LEU A 173 2.11 1.76 -1.56
CA LEU A 173 0.86 2.03 -2.28
C LEU A 173 -0.16 2.78 -1.42
N TRP A 174 -0.34 2.38 -0.16
CA TRP A 174 -1.39 2.95 0.68
C TRP A 174 -0.91 4.21 1.40
N ARG A 175 0.26 4.18 2.03
CA ARG A 175 0.78 5.30 2.84
C ARG A 175 1.58 6.27 1.99
N GLY A 176 2.48 5.72 1.17
CA GLY A 176 3.29 6.51 0.24
C GLY A 176 2.43 7.18 -0.84
N TYR A 177 1.68 6.41 -1.61
CA TYR A 177 0.97 6.90 -2.79
C TYR A 177 -0.45 7.39 -2.49
N LEU A 178 -1.36 6.51 -2.06
CA LEU A 178 -2.79 6.83 -1.98
C LEU A 178 -3.07 7.99 -1.02
N MET A 179 -2.49 7.99 0.19
CA MET A 179 -2.67 9.11 1.12
C MET A 179 -2.21 10.45 0.51
N ASN A 180 -1.07 10.49 -0.19
CA ASN A 180 -0.63 11.72 -0.87
C ASN A 180 -1.64 12.15 -1.94
N ARG A 181 -2.18 11.22 -2.73
CA ARG A 181 -3.18 11.53 -3.77
C ARG A 181 -4.52 11.99 -3.19
N LEU A 182 -4.95 11.42 -2.08
CA LEU A 182 -6.14 11.88 -1.36
C LEU A 182 -5.97 13.28 -0.76
N VAL A 183 -4.74 13.68 -0.39
CA VAL A 183 -4.44 15.07 -0.01
C VAL A 183 -4.51 15.99 -1.24
N ASP A 184 -3.95 15.58 -2.37
CA ASP A 184 -3.97 16.37 -3.61
C ASP A 184 -5.39 16.66 -4.09
N LEU A 185 -6.32 15.69 -3.98
CA LEU A 185 -7.73 15.87 -4.34
C LEU A 185 -8.43 17.00 -3.56
N GLN A 186 -7.95 17.29 -2.36
CA GLN A 186 -8.48 18.36 -1.53
C GLN A 186 -7.96 19.74 -1.96
N GLY A 187 -6.90 19.78 -2.77
CA GLY A 187 -6.30 21.01 -3.31
C GLY A 187 -5.57 21.86 -2.26
N LYS A 188 -5.45 21.38 -1.02
CA LYS A 188 -4.79 22.07 0.09
C LYS A 188 -4.03 21.09 0.97
N ASN A 189 -2.76 21.37 1.23
CA ASN A 189 -1.91 20.56 2.11
C ASN A 189 -2.08 21.01 3.58
N THR A 190 -3.18 20.61 4.21
CA THR A 190 -3.50 20.95 5.61
C THR A 190 -3.49 19.70 6.51
N LYS A 191 -3.42 19.90 7.84
CA LYS A 191 -3.54 18.78 8.80
C LYS A 191 -4.85 18.01 8.62
N LEU A 192 -5.97 18.72 8.42
CA LEU A 192 -7.27 18.10 8.16
C LEU A 192 -7.24 17.25 6.89
N ALA A 193 -6.54 17.72 5.85
CA ALA A 193 -6.43 16.97 4.61
C ALA A 193 -5.71 15.62 4.80
N TRP A 194 -4.65 15.60 5.60
CA TRP A 194 -3.96 14.36 5.95
C TRP A 194 -4.80 13.43 6.82
N VAL A 195 -5.62 13.96 7.74
CA VAL A 195 -6.55 13.13 8.53
C VAL A 195 -7.61 12.49 7.63
N ILE A 196 -8.21 13.26 6.71
CA ILE A 196 -9.17 12.73 5.74
C ILE A 196 -8.51 11.68 4.84
N ALA A 197 -7.29 11.93 4.37
CA ALA A 197 -6.54 10.99 3.54
C ALA A 197 -6.20 9.69 4.30
N LEU A 198 -5.82 9.79 5.57
CA LEU A 198 -5.57 8.64 6.44
C LEU A 198 -6.82 7.78 6.57
N VAL A 199 -7.96 8.38 6.96
CA VAL A 199 -9.22 7.65 7.17
C VAL A 199 -9.72 7.06 5.85
N GLY A 200 -9.71 7.84 4.77
CA GLY A 200 -10.10 7.38 3.44
C GLY A 200 -9.23 6.23 2.94
N SER A 201 -7.90 6.35 3.08
CA SER A 201 -6.98 5.27 2.69
C SER A 201 -7.21 3.99 3.50
N ALA A 202 -7.43 4.09 4.82
CA ALA A 202 -7.68 2.93 5.66
C ALA A 202 -8.98 2.20 5.30
N ILE A 203 -10.05 2.96 5.00
CA ILE A 203 -11.33 2.40 4.54
C ILE A 203 -11.16 1.70 3.19
N ILE A 204 -10.55 2.35 2.21
CA ILE A 204 -10.33 1.75 0.88
C ILE A 204 -9.46 0.49 0.99
N PHE A 205 -8.43 0.53 1.83
CA PHE A 205 -7.57 -0.63 2.08
C PHE A 205 -8.37 -1.80 2.67
N GLY A 206 -9.20 -1.54 3.68
CA GLY A 206 -10.10 -2.54 4.26
C GLY A 206 -11.11 -3.11 3.26
N LEU A 207 -11.69 -2.28 2.40
CA LEU A 207 -12.62 -2.74 1.36
C LEU A 207 -11.96 -3.66 0.32
N GLY A 208 -10.65 -3.48 0.07
CA GLY A 208 -9.84 -4.42 -0.69
C GLY A 208 -9.73 -5.82 -0.05
N HIS A 209 -10.13 -5.97 1.21
CA HIS A 209 -10.03 -7.22 1.98
C HIS A 209 -11.40 -7.82 2.30
N THR A 210 -12.42 -7.48 1.52
CA THR A 210 -13.80 -8.00 1.66
C THR A 210 -13.89 -9.53 1.59
N TYR A 211 -12.94 -10.19 0.90
CA TYR A 211 -12.82 -11.65 0.86
C TYR A 211 -12.55 -12.28 2.24
N GLN A 212 -12.08 -11.52 3.23
CA GLN A 212 -11.87 -11.98 4.61
C GLN A 212 -13.12 -11.87 5.50
N GLY A 213 -14.26 -11.50 4.90
CA GLY A 213 -15.49 -11.18 5.63
C GLY A 213 -15.42 -9.87 6.42
N LEU A 214 -16.53 -9.48 7.04
CA LEU A 214 -16.65 -8.18 7.72
C LEU A 214 -15.64 -8.02 8.87
N GLY A 215 -15.37 -9.10 9.62
CA GLY A 215 -14.39 -9.08 10.71
C GLY A 215 -12.97 -8.80 10.21
N GLY A 216 -12.59 -9.37 9.07
CA GLY A 216 -11.31 -9.09 8.41
C GLY A 216 -11.23 -7.65 7.91
N VAL A 217 -12.28 -7.15 7.24
CA VAL A 217 -12.36 -5.75 6.79
C VAL A 217 -12.12 -4.77 7.96
N ILE A 218 -12.81 -4.96 9.09
CA ILE A 218 -12.65 -4.11 10.28
C ILE A 218 -11.20 -4.14 10.79
N ARG A 219 -10.60 -5.33 10.89
CA ARG A 219 -9.21 -5.50 11.31
C ARG A 219 -8.24 -4.77 10.38
N ILE A 220 -8.43 -4.87 9.07
CA ILE A 220 -7.58 -4.18 8.09
C ILE A 220 -7.77 -2.66 8.13
N ILE A 221 -9.00 -2.16 8.34
CA ILE A 221 -9.23 -0.73 8.57
C ILE A 221 -8.46 -0.26 9.81
N VAL A 222 -8.56 -0.97 10.93
CA VAL A 222 -7.83 -0.62 12.16
C VAL A 222 -6.31 -0.63 11.94
N ALA A 223 -5.77 -1.66 11.27
CA ALA A 223 -4.36 -1.71 10.90
C ALA A 223 -3.97 -0.51 10.02
N GLY A 224 -4.75 -0.21 8.98
CA GLY A 224 -4.55 0.94 8.10
C GLY A 224 -4.56 2.28 8.84
N LEU A 225 -5.45 2.44 9.83
CA LEU A 225 -5.49 3.63 10.69
C LEU A 225 -4.22 3.74 11.56
N LEU A 226 -3.77 2.64 12.17
CA LEU A 226 -2.58 2.62 13.02
C LEU A 226 -1.31 2.90 12.22
N PHE A 227 -1.09 2.22 11.10
CA PHE A 227 0.04 2.46 10.22
C PHE A 227 -0.02 3.85 9.57
N GLY A 228 -1.19 4.31 9.16
CA GLY A 228 -1.40 5.67 8.64
C GLY A 228 -1.08 6.74 9.69
N ALA A 229 -1.49 6.53 10.95
CA ALA A 229 -1.14 7.43 12.05
C ALA A 229 0.36 7.42 12.32
N ALA A 230 0.99 6.24 12.37
CA ALA A 230 2.43 6.09 12.49
C ALA A 230 3.15 6.85 11.38
N PHE A 231 2.74 6.69 10.12
CA PHE A 231 3.29 7.40 8.97
C PHE A 231 3.32 8.91 9.18
N LEU A 232 2.22 9.50 9.65
CA LEU A 232 2.14 10.94 9.92
C LEU A 232 3.02 11.36 11.10
N THR A 233 3.02 10.59 12.20
CA THR A 233 3.83 10.91 13.39
C THR A 233 5.33 10.87 13.10
N ILE A 234 5.78 9.96 12.24
CA ILE A 234 7.20 9.84 11.87
C ILE A 234 7.58 10.64 10.63
N ARG A 235 6.81 11.70 10.33
CA ARG A 235 7.07 12.67 9.27
C ARG A 235 7.14 12.05 7.87
N ARG A 236 6.25 11.09 7.61
CA ARG A 236 6.07 10.43 6.31
C ARG A 236 7.31 9.66 5.84
N ASN A 237 8.06 9.06 6.77
CA ASN A 237 9.16 8.16 6.45
C ASN A 237 8.61 6.72 6.35
N LEU A 238 8.73 6.06 5.20
CA LEU A 238 8.21 4.70 5.03
C LEU A 238 9.13 3.63 5.60
N TRP A 239 10.45 3.84 5.67
CA TRP A 239 11.38 2.77 6.06
C TRP A 239 11.08 2.13 7.41
N PRO A 240 10.76 2.89 8.48
CA PRO A 240 10.37 2.29 9.76
C PRO A 240 9.06 1.50 9.68
N LEU A 241 8.12 1.92 8.83
CA LEU A 241 6.82 1.25 8.66
C LEU A 241 6.98 -0.05 7.88
N ILE A 242 7.75 -0.02 6.79
CA ILE A 242 8.10 -1.20 5.99
C ILE A 242 8.73 -2.26 6.89
N PHE A 243 9.71 -1.85 7.72
CA PHE A 243 10.31 -2.74 8.70
C PHE A 243 9.27 -3.26 9.70
N ALA A 244 8.44 -2.38 10.27
CA ALA A 244 7.47 -2.77 11.29
C ALA A 244 6.44 -3.76 10.76
N HIS A 245 5.90 -3.53 9.57
CA HIS A 245 4.94 -4.40 8.90
C HIS A 245 5.56 -5.76 8.59
N ALA A 246 6.73 -5.77 7.97
CA ALA A 246 7.47 -6.99 7.66
C ALA A 246 7.76 -7.83 8.92
N VAL A 247 8.13 -7.18 10.03
CA VAL A 247 8.34 -7.86 11.33
C VAL A 247 7.02 -8.42 11.89
N LEU A 248 5.90 -7.69 11.80
CA LEU A 248 4.60 -8.17 12.27
C LEU A 248 4.13 -9.38 11.48
N ASP A 249 4.30 -9.39 10.15
CA ASP A 249 4.00 -10.57 9.32
C ASP A 249 4.90 -11.75 9.68
N THR A 250 6.18 -11.48 9.93
CA THR A 250 7.14 -12.51 10.36
C THR A 250 6.70 -13.14 11.68
N ILE A 251 6.29 -12.34 12.67
CA ILE A 251 5.78 -12.83 13.95
C ILE A 251 4.55 -13.71 13.72
N SER A 252 3.60 -13.24 12.90
CA SER A 252 2.39 -13.99 12.57
C SER A 252 2.71 -15.34 11.91
N PHE A 253 3.57 -15.37 10.90
CA PHE A 253 3.97 -16.60 10.22
C PHE A 253 4.74 -17.57 11.13
N VAL A 254 5.60 -17.06 12.01
CA VAL A 254 6.30 -17.88 13.00
C VAL A 254 5.33 -18.49 14.02
N GLN A 255 4.33 -17.73 14.47
CA GLN A 255 3.27 -18.28 15.34
C GLN A 255 2.54 -19.44 14.67
N HIS A 256 2.16 -19.28 13.41
CA HIS A 256 1.50 -20.34 12.63
C HIS A 256 2.39 -21.55 12.42
N TYR A 257 3.69 -21.35 12.16
CA TYR A 257 4.66 -22.43 12.02
C TYR A 257 4.67 -23.36 13.25
N PHE A 258 4.55 -22.80 14.46
CA PHE A 258 4.52 -23.54 15.72
C PHE A 258 3.12 -24.03 16.14
N GLY A 259 2.09 -23.78 15.34
CA GLY A 259 0.70 -24.19 15.63
C GLY A 259 -0.05 -23.25 16.57
N GLY A 260 0.40 -22.00 16.70
CA GLY A 260 -0.38 -20.93 17.32
C GLY A 260 -1.49 -20.39 16.44
#